data_AF-A0A382ICK0-F1
#
_entry.id   AF-A0A382ICK0-F1
#
_cell.length_a   1.000
_cell.length_b   1.000
_cell.length_c   1.000
_cell.angle_alpha   90.00
_cell.angle_beta   90.00
_cell.angle_gamma   90.00
#
_symmetry.space_group_name_H-M   'P 1'
#
loop_
_entity.id
_entity.type
_entity.pdbx_description
1 polymer ?
#
loop_
_entity_poly.entity_id
_entity_poly.type
_entity_poly.pdbx_seq_one_letter_code
_entity_poly.pdbx_strand_id
1 'polypeptide(L)' 'MKIGVYIFPTTYSISIVDLARALEDRGFESLFVPEHTHIPVSRRTPFP' A
#
# COMPACT_ATOMS: atom_id res chain seq x y z
N MET A 1 13.30 -19.03 -2.36
CA MET A 1 13.55 -17.60 -2.08
C MET A 1 12.24 -16.98 -1.67
N LYS A 2 12.18 -16.22 -0.56
CA LYS A 2 10.98 -15.48 -0.17
C LYS A 2 11.04 -14.09 -0.77
N ILE A 3 10.00 -13.67 -1.49
CA ILE A 3 9.93 -12.37 -2.14
C ILE A 3 8.68 -11.66 -1.63
N GLY A 4 8.87 -10.46 -1.07
CA GLY A 4 7.79 -9.59 -0.61
C GLY A 4 7.62 -8.38 -1.52
N VAL A 5 6.45 -7.74 -1.42
CA VAL A 5 6.11 -6.50 -2.12
C VAL A 5 5.83 -5.41 -1.11
N TYR A 6 6.34 -4.21 -1.37
CA TYR A 6 6.03 -3.00 -0.60
C TYR A 6 5.25 -2.02 -1.47
N ILE A 7 4.20 -1.42 -0.91
CA ILE A 7 3.42 -0.37 -1.57
C ILE A 7 3.05 0.73 -0.57
N PHE A 8 3.03 1.98 -1.02
CA PHE A 8 2.38 3.10 -0.35
C PHE A 8 0.98 3.28 -0.97
N PRO A 9 -0.09 2.66 -0.43
CA PRO A 9 -1.42 2.77 -1.01
C PRO A 9 -1.98 4.19 -0.87
N THR A 10 -2.71 4.65 -1.88
CA THR A 10 -3.42 5.93 -1.87
C THR A 10 -4.81 5.76 -2.48
N THR A 11 -5.62 6.81 -2.49
CA THR A 11 -6.92 6.77 -3.20
C THR A 11 -6.80 6.57 -4.72
N TYR A 12 -5.60 6.74 -5.29
CA TYR A 12 -5.33 6.58 -6.73
C TYR A 12 -4.67 5.24 -7.07
N SER A 13 -4.27 4.46 -6.06
CA SER A 13 -3.67 3.14 -6.29
C SER A 13 -4.74 2.09 -6.56
N ILE A 14 -4.29 0.91 -7.03
CA ILE A 14 -5.10 -0.30 -6.95
C ILE A 14 -5.65 -0.49 -5.53
N SER A 15 -6.84 -1.07 -5.42
CA SER A 15 -7.40 -1.54 -4.16
C SER A 15 -6.39 -2.45 -3.45
N ILE A 16 -6.12 -2.18 -2.17
CA ILE A 16 -5.17 -2.99 -1.40
C ILE A 16 -5.64 -4.45 -1.28
N VAL A 17 -6.95 -4.68 -1.29
CA VAL A 17 -7.56 -6.01 -1.24
C VAL A 17 -7.30 -6.77 -2.53
N ASP A 18 -7.47 -6.11 -3.68
CA ASP A 18 -7.26 -6.74 -4.98
C ASP A 18 -5.78 -7.03 -5.22
N LEU A 19 -4.90 -6.12 -4.79
CA LEU A 19 -3.46 -6.34 -4.82
C LEU A 19 -3.04 -7.52 -3.94
N ALA A 20 -3.51 -7.60 -2.69
CA ALA A 20 -3.16 -8.68 -1.78
C ALA A 20 -3.48 -10.06 -2.38
N ARG A 21 -4.70 -10.24 -2.89
CA ARG A 21 -5.11 -11.49 -3.55
C ARG A 21 -4.26 -11.80 -4.78
N ALA A 22 -4.01 -10.79 -5.62
CA ALA A 22 -3.18 -10.96 -6.80
C ALA A 22 -1.73 -11.38 -6.46
N LEU A 23 -1.20 -10.92 -5.33
CA LEU A 23 0.14 -11.28 -4.86
C LEU A 23 0.18 -12.72 -4.33
N GLU A 24 -0.84 -13.13 -3.56
CA GLU A 24 -0.99 -14.51 -3.10
C GLU A 24 -1.09 -15.49 -4.28
N ASP A 25 -1.94 -15.19 -5.27
CA ASP A 25 -2.11 -16.01 -6.49
C ASP A 25 -0.80 -16.17 -7.29
N ARG A 26 0.13 -15.22 -7.15
CA ARG A 26 1.44 -15.21 -7.83
C ARG A 26 2.58 -15.77 -6.98
N GLY A 27 2.30 -16.21 -5.75
CA GLY A 27 3.27 -16.80 -4.85
C GLY A 27 4.22 -15.80 -4.19
N PHE A 28 3.85 -14.52 -4.10
CA PHE A 28 4.56 -13.57 -3.24
C PHE A 28 4.27 -13.90 -1.78
N GLU A 29 5.30 -13.79 -0.94
CA GLU A 29 5.22 -14.27 0.44
C GLU A 29 4.66 -13.23 1.41
N SER A 30 4.86 -11.94 1.10
CA SER A 30 4.52 -10.85 1.99
C SER A 30 4.11 -9.59 1.24
N LEU A 31 3.17 -8.86 1.81
CA LEU A 31 2.77 -7.52 1.40
C LEU A 31 2.98 -6.57 2.58
N PHE A 32 3.85 -5.58 2.40
CA PHE A 32 4.14 -4.54 3.38
C PHE A 32 3.50 -3.23 2.97
N VAL A 33 2.89 -2.56 3.94
CA VAL A 33 2.35 -1.20 3.81
C VAL A 33 2.95 -0.31 4.88
N PRO A 34 3.18 0.98 4.60
CA PRO A 34 3.61 1.91 5.63
C PRO A 34 2.48 2.18 6.61
N GLU A 35 2.89 2.57 7.80
CA GLU A 35 2.02 3.06 8.88
C GLU A 35 1.51 4.46 8.49
N HIS A 36 0.18 4.68 8.49
CA HIS A 36 -0.49 5.90 8.02
C HIS A 36 -1.06 6.76 9.17
N THR A 37 -0.36 6.86 10.29
CA THR A 37 -0.88 7.48 11.53
C THR A 37 -1.28 8.95 11.40
N HIS A 38 -0.72 9.69 10.45
CA HIS A 38 -0.88 11.14 10.37
C HIS A 38 -1.23 11.60 8.95
N ILE A 39 -2.46 11.35 8.51
CA ILE A 39 -3.01 12.06 7.36
C ILE A 39 -3.60 13.38 7.87
N PRO A 40 -3.13 14.54 7.40
CA PRO A 40 -3.72 15.82 7.76
C PRO A 40 -5.20 15.83 7.38
N VAL A 41 -6.06 16.10 8.35
CA VAL A 41 -7.52 16.27 8.11
C VAL A 41 -7.78 17.42 7.11
N SER A 42 -6.83 18.32 6.94
CA SER A 42 -6.88 19.46 6.03
C SER A 42 -5.71 19.42 5.03
N ARG A 43 -6.01 19.61 3.74
CA ARG A 43 -5.02 19.74 2.66
C ARG A 43 -4.50 21.17 2.47
N ARG A 44 -4.71 22.06 3.45
CA ARG A 44 -4.33 23.48 3.37
C ARG A 44 -2.83 23.70 3.19
N THR A 45 -2.01 22.80 3.71
CA THR A 45 -0.56 22.81 3.50
C THR A 45 -0.23 21.95 2.28
N PRO A 46 0.58 22.44 1.32
CA PRO A 46 1.02 21.64 0.19
C PRO A 46 1.85 20.43 0.67
N PHE A 47 1.81 19.37 -0.13
CA PHE A 47 2.70 18.22 0.07
C PHE A 47 4.16 18.65 -0.20
N PRO A 48 5.17 18.18 0.56
CA PRO A 48 6.58 18.46 0.30
C PRO A 48 7.08 17.98 -1.06
#